data_AF-A0A7X2IPU2-F1
#
_entry.id   AF-A0A7X2IPU2-F1
#
_cell.length_a   1.000
_cell.length_b   1.000
_cell.length_c   1.000
_cell.angle_alpha   90.00
_cell.angle_beta   90.00
_cell.angle_gamma   90.00
#
_symmetry.space_group_name_H-M   'P 1'
#
loop_
_entity.id
_entity.type
_entity.pdbx_description
1 polymer ?
#
loop_
_entity_poly.entity_id
_entity_poly.type
_entity_poly.pdbx_seq_one_letter_code
_entity_poly.pdbx_strand_id
1 'polypeptide(L)'
;MAGWNPHAGPNGDTSGFDAPFAPYGSGTWSLLDKLDSSSGLQNTGPLTFTFTPPSGTSGGWSVTNTSMTSSVTLDLAFAMHAGNQGGAWLFDNQAILPGQTLNGTWAINWTVGNGQANNPGFSNLTLFARDMVTTPVPEPETYGMLLAGLGVLGMVARRRKLS
;
A
#
# COMPACT_ATOMS: atom_id res chain seq x y z
N MET A 1 -19.19 18.54 17.55
CA MET A 1 -19.26 17.94 16.21
C MET A 1 -18.53 16.60 16.29
N ALA A 2 -19.14 15.50 15.85
CA ALA A 2 -18.45 14.22 15.78
C ALA A 2 -17.35 14.32 14.70
N GLY A 3 -16.17 13.79 14.98
CA GLY A 3 -15.08 13.73 14.03
C GLY A 3 -15.34 12.69 12.94
N TRP A 4 -14.58 12.78 11.85
CA TRP A 4 -14.61 11.80 10.78
C TRP A 4 -13.99 10.47 11.24
N ASN A 5 -14.68 9.35 10.98
CA ASN A 5 -14.23 8.00 11.30
C ASN A 5 -14.13 7.14 10.03
N PRO A 6 -12.92 6.85 9.51
CA PRO A 6 -12.75 6.08 8.28
C PRO A 6 -13.30 4.66 8.33
N HIS A 7 -13.50 4.10 9.52
CA HIS A 7 -14.01 2.75 9.69
C HIS A 7 -15.54 2.66 9.54
N ALA A 8 -16.23 3.81 9.47
CA ALA A 8 -17.68 3.86 9.44
C ALA A 8 -18.27 3.14 8.21
N GLY A 9 -19.29 2.30 8.46
CA GLY A 9 -19.99 1.56 7.42
C GLY A 9 -19.22 0.36 6.86
N PRO A 10 -19.88 -0.46 6.02
CA PRO A 10 -19.31 -1.70 5.49
C PRO A 10 -18.08 -1.45 4.59
N ASN A 11 -18.09 -0.36 3.82
CA ASN A 11 -17.01 -0.03 2.87
C ASN A 11 -16.00 0.97 3.42
N GLY A 12 -16.18 1.43 4.67
CA GLY A 12 -15.39 2.55 5.20
C GLY A 12 -15.90 3.89 4.68
N ASP A 13 -15.42 4.97 5.28
CA ASP A 13 -15.81 6.34 4.97
C ASP A 13 -14.60 7.13 4.48
N THR A 14 -14.63 7.55 3.22
CA THR A 14 -13.53 8.29 2.57
C THR A 14 -13.72 9.81 2.61
N SER A 15 -14.84 10.30 3.15
CA SER A 15 -15.23 11.71 3.09
C SER A 15 -14.22 12.68 3.71
N GLY A 16 -13.39 12.20 4.65
CA GLY A 16 -12.33 13.00 5.28
C GLY A 16 -11.05 13.19 4.46
N PHE A 17 -10.84 12.43 3.39
CA PHE A 17 -9.61 12.53 2.58
C PHE A 17 -9.83 12.52 1.06
N ASP A 18 -11.01 12.15 0.57
CA ASP A 18 -11.26 12.01 -0.86
C ASP A 18 -10.93 13.29 -1.65
N ALA A 19 -11.46 14.43 -1.22
CA ALA A 19 -11.20 15.71 -1.87
C ALA A 19 -9.71 16.15 -1.79
N PRO A 20 -9.03 16.11 -0.63
CA PRO A 20 -7.59 16.37 -0.56
C PRO A 20 -6.72 15.45 -1.43
N PHE A 21 -7.13 14.18 -1.63
CA PHE A 21 -6.35 13.21 -2.39
C PHE A 21 -6.74 13.14 -3.88
N ALA A 22 -7.82 13.81 -4.28
CA ALA A 22 -8.28 13.86 -5.67
C ALA A 22 -7.22 14.35 -6.68
N PRO A 23 -6.31 15.29 -6.37
CA PRO A 23 -5.28 15.71 -7.33
C PRO A 23 -4.25 14.63 -7.71
N TYR A 24 -4.17 13.54 -6.94
CA TYR A 24 -3.14 12.51 -7.08
C TYR A 24 -3.62 11.25 -7.82
N GLY A 25 -4.88 11.19 -8.24
CA GLY A 25 -5.44 9.99 -8.88
C GLY A 25 -6.87 10.20 -9.34
N SER A 26 -7.43 9.25 -10.07
CA SER A 26 -8.69 9.46 -10.80
C SER A 26 -9.77 8.40 -10.56
N GLY A 27 -9.43 7.30 -9.87
CA GLY A 27 -10.37 6.25 -9.50
C GLY A 27 -11.13 6.47 -8.19
N THR A 28 -12.15 5.64 -7.98
CA THR A 28 -12.87 5.56 -6.71
C THR A 28 -12.09 4.70 -5.70
N TRP A 29 -12.04 5.16 -4.46
CA TRP A 29 -11.48 4.40 -3.35
C TRP A 29 -12.29 3.12 -3.08
N SER A 30 -11.57 2.02 -2.99
CA SER A 30 -12.06 0.71 -2.61
C SER A 30 -11.47 0.31 -1.27
N LEU A 31 -12.27 -0.32 -0.42
CA LEU A 31 -11.80 -0.87 0.84
C LEU A 31 -10.83 -2.04 0.58
N LEU A 32 -9.65 -1.98 1.19
CA LEU A 32 -8.73 -3.12 1.25
C LEU A 32 -8.93 -3.93 2.52
N ASP A 33 -8.92 -3.26 3.67
CA ASP A 33 -8.99 -3.95 4.96
C ASP A 33 -9.33 -3.00 6.12
N LYS A 34 -9.64 -3.58 7.27
CA LYS A 34 -9.98 -2.90 8.51
C LYS A 34 -9.29 -3.58 9.69
N LEU A 35 -8.86 -2.76 10.64
CA LEU A 35 -8.27 -3.22 11.89
C LEU A 35 -8.84 -2.39 13.03
N ASP A 36 -9.30 -3.07 14.06
CA ASP A 36 -9.72 -2.46 15.33
C ASP A 36 -9.39 -3.39 16.51
N SER A 37 -9.90 -3.06 17.70
CA SER A 37 -9.67 -3.88 18.90
C SER A 37 -10.40 -5.24 18.90
N SER A 38 -11.31 -5.45 17.96
CA SER A 38 -12.17 -6.64 17.88
C SER A 38 -11.83 -7.54 16.68
N SER A 39 -11.11 -7.01 15.70
CA SER A 39 -10.81 -7.68 14.43
C SER A 39 -9.43 -7.29 13.91
N GLY A 40 -8.67 -8.31 13.47
CA GLY A 40 -7.40 -8.11 12.77
C GLY A 40 -7.59 -7.88 11.28
N LEU A 41 -6.50 -7.52 10.59
CA LEU A 41 -6.46 -7.42 9.13
C LEU A 41 -6.73 -8.80 8.49
N GLN A 42 -7.71 -8.85 7.59
CA GLN A 42 -8.16 -10.09 6.94
C GLN A 42 -7.26 -10.51 5.77
N ASN A 43 -6.57 -9.56 5.13
CA ASN A 43 -5.60 -9.80 4.06
C ASN A 43 -6.14 -10.67 2.91
N THR A 44 -7.31 -10.30 2.37
CA THR A 44 -8.03 -11.10 1.36
C THR A 44 -7.55 -10.89 -0.10
N GLY A 45 -6.51 -10.07 -0.31
CA GLY A 45 -6.04 -9.65 -1.64
C GLY A 45 -4.59 -10.06 -1.97
N PRO A 46 -4.02 -9.50 -3.05
CA PRO A 46 -2.62 -9.76 -3.44
C PRO A 46 -1.59 -9.08 -2.53
N LEU A 47 -2.06 -8.29 -1.56
CA LEU A 47 -1.24 -7.58 -0.59
C LEU A 47 -1.59 -8.07 0.82
N THR A 48 -0.58 -8.42 1.58
CA THR A 48 -0.68 -8.73 3.01
C THR A 48 -0.16 -7.56 3.81
N PHE A 49 -1.00 -7.00 4.67
CA PHE A 49 -0.69 -5.88 5.53
C PHE A 49 -0.41 -6.34 6.96
N THR A 50 0.53 -5.66 7.61
CA THR A 50 0.66 -5.67 9.06
C THR A 50 0.56 -4.26 9.59
N PHE A 51 0.00 -4.14 10.79
CA PHE A 51 -0.03 -2.89 11.52
C PHE A 51 0.08 -3.20 13.00
N THR A 52 1.21 -2.81 13.58
CA THR A 52 1.55 -3.14 14.96
C THR A 52 1.68 -1.85 15.75
N PRO A 53 0.76 -1.56 16.69
CA PRO A 53 0.90 -0.46 17.63
C PRO A 53 1.67 -0.90 18.90
N PRO A 54 2.98 -0.64 19.04
CA PRO A 54 3.68 -0.70 20.33
C PRO A 54 3.15 0.36 21.32
N SER A 55 2.45 1.40 20.82
CA SER A 55 1.74 2.38 21.64
C SER A 55 0.47 2.87 20.95
N GLY A 56 -0.37 3.63 21.67
CA GLY A 56 -1.53 4.28 21.07
C GLY A 56 -1.19 5.37 20.05
N THR A 57 0.03 5.91 20.01
CA THR A 57 0.37 7.04 19.14
C THR A 57 1.56 6.78 18.23
N SER A 58 2.10 5.57 18.21
CA SER A 58 3.16 5.21 17.28
C SER A 58 3.18 3.72 17.02
N GLY A 59 3.76 3.35 15.88
CA GLY A 59 3.99 1.96 15.58
C GLY A 59 4.64 1.66 14.25
N GLY A 60 4.59 0.39 13.90
CA GLY A 60 5.11 -0.16 12.65
C GLY A 60 3.98 -0.58 11.74
N TRP A 61 4.29 -0.60 10.45
CA TRP A 61 3.42 -1.19 9.44
C TRP A 61 4.27 -1.89 8.39
N SER A 62 3.67 -2.85 7.69
CA SER A 62 4.24 -3.41 6.48
C SER A 62 3.16 -3.73 5.45
N VAL A 63 3.58 -3.79 4.19
CA VAL A 63 2.81 -4.38 3.11
C VAL A 63 3.71 -5.32 2.33
N THR A 64 3.23 -6.54 2.09
CA THR A 64 3.93 -7.58 1.34
C THR A 64 3.11 -7.93 0.12
N ASN A 65 3.70 -7.87 -1.07
CA ASN A 65 3.10 -8.44 -2.27
C ASN A 65 3.29 -9.96 -2.26
N THR A 66 2.18 -10.70 -2.25
CA THR A 66 2.18 -12.16 -2.19
C THR A 66 2.46 -12.82 -3.53
N SER A 67 2.37 -12.07 -4.63
CA SER A 67 2.76 -12.56 -5.95
C SER A 67 4.28 -12.62 -6.09
N MET A 68 4.78 -13.71 -6.67
CA MET A 68 6.19 -13.87 -7.03
C MET A 68 6.48 -13.48 -8.49
N THR A 69 5.44 -13.16 -9.26
CA THR A 69 5.55 -12.92 -10.70
C THR A 69 4.92 -11.62 -11.16
N SER A 70 4.20 -10.88 -10.30
CA SER A 70 3.54 -9.64 -10.68
C SER A 70 3.81 -8.54 -9.67
N SER A 71 4.17 -7.36 -10.17
CA SER A 71 4.22 -6.13 -9.36
C SER A 71 2.81 -5.60 -9.15
N VAL A 72 2.58 -4.94 -8.02
CA VAL A 72 1.38 -4.13 -7.79
C VAL A 72 1.79 -2.67 -7.77
N THR A 73 1.07 -1.81 -8.48
CA THR A 73 1.14 -0.36 -8.32
C THR A 73 -0.24 0.15 -7.97
N LEU A 74 -0.37 0.96 -6.92
CA LEU A 74 -1.65 1.48 -6.46
C LEU A 74 -1.49 2.82 -5.77
N ASP A 75 -2.56 3.60 -5.74
CA ASP A 75 -2.72 4.63 -4.71
C ASP A 75 -3.20 3.96 -3.44
N LEU A 76 -2.42 4.07 -2.37
CA LEU A 76 -2.70 3.45 -1.08
C LEU A 76 -2.98 4.54 -0.05
N ALA A 77 -4.15 4.49 0.58
CA ALA A 77 -4.51 5.41 1.66
C ALA A 77 -4.59 4.66 2.99
N PHE A 78 -3.85 5.16 3.97
CA PHE A 78 -3.91 4.71 5.36
C PHE A 78 -4.74 5.71 6.13
N ALA A 79 -5.92 5.31 6.60
CA ALA A 79 -6.82 6.17 7.34
C ALA A 79 -6.99 5.66 8.77
N MET A 80 -6.70 6.51 9.75
CA MET A 80 -6.73 6.17 11.17
C MET A 80 -7.74 7.03 11.91
N HIS A 81 -8.41 6.42 12.89
CA HIS A 81 -9.24 7.11 13.86
C HIS A 81 -8.60 7.08 15.24
N ALA A 82 -8.65 8.20 15.94
CA ALA A 82 -8.23 8.33 17.34
C ALA A 82 -9.19 9.27 18.08
N GLY A 83 -10.01 8.72 18.97
CA GLY A 83 -10.96 9.51 19.77
C GLY A 83 -12.06 10.16 18.93
N ASN A 84 -11.98 11.47 18.68
CA ASN A 84 -12.92 12.20 17.82
C ASN A 84 -12.17 12.86 16.64
N GLN A 85 -11.01 12.31 16.28
CA GLN A 85 -10.11 12.83 15.26
C GLN A 85 -9.78 11.70 14.28
N GLY A 86 -9.74 12.04 12.99
CA GLY A 86 -9.34 11.14 11.92
C GLY A 86 -8.21 11.77 11.12
N GLY A 87 -7.30 10.94 10.63
CA GLY A 87 -6.21 11.36 9.75
C GLY A 87 -5.99 10.32 8.66
N ALA A 88 -5.55 10.79 7.49
CA ALA A 88 -5.20 9.91 6.40
C ALA A 88 -3.86 10.30 5.78
N TRP A 89 -3.14 9.30 5.29
CA TRP A 89 -1.90 9.45 4.53
C TRP A 89 -2.05 8.75 3.19
N LEU A 90 -1.61 9.43 2.14
CA LEU A 90 -1.57 8.92 0.78
C LEU A 90 -0.15 8.46 0.43
N PHE A 91 -0.05 7.26 -0.12
CA PHE A 91 1.10 6.78 -0.87
C PHE A 91 0.66 6.72 -2.33
N ASP A 92 1.00 7.78 -3.07
CA ASP A 92 0.67 7.97 -4.48
C ASP A 92 1.54 7.06 -5.34
N ASN A 93 0.91 6.30 -6.25
CA ASN A 93 1.59 5.38 -7.17
C ASN A 93 2.59 4.43 -6.47
N GLN A 94 2.23 3.91 -5.31
CA GLN A 94 3.07 3.00 -4.55
C GLN A 94 3.30 1.70 -5.33
N ALA A 95 4.53 1.47 -5.78
CA ALA A 95 4.93 0.21 -6.40
C ALA A 95 5.41 -0.78 -5.34
N ILE A 96 4.97 -2.04 -5.45
CA ILE A 96 5.37 -3.17 -4.60
C ILE A 96 5.72 -4.32 -5.55
N LEU A 97 7.03 -4.59 -5.68
CA LEU A 97 7.58 -5.61 -6.56
C LEU A 97 7.19 -7.03 -6.11
N PRO A 98 7.34 -8.05 -6.97
CA PRO A 98 6.98 -9.41 -6.60
C PRO A 98 7.76 -9.90 -5.37
N GLY A 99 7.06 -10.46 -4.39
CA GLY A 99 7.60 -10.93 -3.12
C GLY A 99 8.15 -9.82 -2.20
N GLN A 100 8.08 -8.56 -2.62
CA GLN A 100 8.64 -7.45 -1.86
C GLN A 100 7.79 -7.19 -0.62
N THR A 101 8.48 -6.94 0.49
CA THR A 101 7.89 -6.34 1.68
C THR A 101 8.40 -4.91 1.82
N LEU A 102 7.48 -3.96 1.88
CA LEU A 102 7.77 -2.60 2.30
C LEU A 102 7.39 -2.47 3.77
N ASN A 103 8.22 -1.79 4.54
CA ASN A 103 7.99 -1.56 5.95
C ASN A 103 8.18 -0.08 6.29
N GLY A 104 7.49 0.37 7.32
CA GLY A 104 7.63 1.73 7.82
C GLY A 104 7.17 1.85 9.26
N THR A 105 7.29 3.07 9.77
CA THR A 105 6.74 3.46 11.06
C THR A 105 5.70 4.55 10.86
N TRP A 106 4.83 4.70 11.85
CA TRP A 106 3.87 5.78 11.94
C TRP A 106 3.94 6.40 13.34
N ALA A 107 3.59 7.68 13.42
CA ALA A 107 3.46 8.40 14.67
C ALA A 107 2.36 9.45 14.55
N ILE A 108 1.58 9.62 15.61
CA ILE A 108 0.59 10.68 15.76
C ILE A 108 1.21 11.76 16.64
N ASN A 109 1.32 12.97 16.10
CA ASN A 109 1.72 14.16 16.85
C ASN A 109 0.55 15.13 16.95
N TRP A 110 -0.03 15.25 18.14
CA TRP A 110 -1.13 16.18 18.42
C TRP A 110 -0.58 17.59 18.62
N THR A 111 -0.72 18.45 17.61
CA THR A 111 -0.17 19.82 17.62
C THR A 111 -1.06 20.84 18.32
N VAL A 112 -2.34 20.52 18.53
CA VAL A 112 -3.29 21.29 19.32
C VAL A 112 -3.53 20.59 20.66
N GLY A 113 -3.46 21.33 21.76
CA GLY A 113 -3.60 20.81 23.13
C GLY A 113 -2.29 20.57 23.90
N ASN A 114 -1.11 20.80 23.30
CA ASN A 114 0.22 20.90 23.92
C ASN A 114 0.46 20.07 25.22
N GLY A 115 0.21 18.76 25.18
CA GLY A 115 0.43 17.87 26.34
C GLY A 115 -0.75 17.74 27.32
N GLN A 116 -1.97 18.13 26.93
CA GLN A 116 -3.16 17.79 27.70
C GLN A 116 -3.35 16.26 27.80
N ALA A 117 -3.82 15.79 28.96
CA ALA A 117 -3.98 14.37 29.30
C ALA A 117 -4.99 13.58 28.42
N ASN A 118 -5.63 14.24 27.45
CA ASN A 118 -6.74 13.70 26.66
C ASN A 118 -6.37 13.44 25.19
N ASN A 119 -5.09 13.26 24.89
CA ASN A 119 -4.62 12.91 23.55
C ASN A 119 -5.03 11.47 23.23
N PRO A 120 -6.01 11.24 22.33
CA PRO A 120 -6.50 9.88 22.11
C PRO A 120 -5.42 9.03 21.42
N GLY A 121 -5.37 7.77 21.82
CA GLY A 121 -4.66 6.75 21.07
C GLY A 121 -5.45 6.34 19.82
N PHE A 122 -4.72 5.75 18.88
CA PHE A 122 -5.21 4.90 17.82
C PHE A 122 -6.37 4.03 18.31
N SER A 123 -7.48 4.07 17.59
CA SER A 123 -8.67 3.26 17.85
C SER A 123 -8.90 2.24 16.73
N ASN A 124 -8.78 2.67 15.47
CA ASN A 124 -8.92 1.80 14.32
C ASN A 124 -8.12 2.32 13.10
N LEU A 125 -7.82 1.40 12.20
CA LEU A 125 -7.23 1.63 10.89
C LEU A 125 -8.19 1.14 9.83
N THR A 126 -8.30 1.88 8.74
CA THR A 126 -8.95 1.44 7.50
C THR A 126 -7.99 1.69 6.35
N LEU A 127 -7.79 0.66 5.54
CA LEU A 127 -6.91 0.68 4.38
C LEU A 127 -7.76 0.80 3.13
N PHE A 128 -7.42 1.74 2.26
CA PHE A 128 -8.10 1.93 0.98
C PHE A 128 -7.10 1.90 -0.17
N ALA A 129 -7.58 1.48 -1.34
CA ALA A 129 -6.86 1.56 -2.59
C ALA A 129 -7.69 2.20 -3.68
N ARG A 130 -7.03 2.84 -4.63
CA ARG A 130 -7.58 3.12 -5.97
C ARG A 130 -6.49 2.94 -7.01
N ASP A 131 -6.86 2.95 -8.28
CA ASP A 131 -5.93 2.88 -9.40
C ASP A 131 -4.95 1.70 -9.31
N MET A 132 -5.40 0.57 -8.73
CA MET A 132 -4.58 -0.61 -8.51
C MET A 132 -4.37 -1.37 -9.83
N VAL A 133 -3.11 -1.46 -10.25
CA VAL A 133 -2.67 -2.15 -11.45
C VAL A 133 -1.68 -3.25 -11.08
N THR A 134 -1.91 -4.46 -11.59
CA THR A 134 -0.99 -5.59 -11.48
C THR A 134 -0.25 -5.79 -12.80
N THR A 135 1.08 -5.77 -12.78
CA THR A 135 1.92 -5.94 -13.99
C THR A 135 2.79 -7.20 -13.87
N PRO A 136 2.69 -8.17 -14.78
CA PRO A 136 3.57 -9.32 -14.79
C PRO A 136 5.03 -8.91 -15.02
N VAL A 137 5.95 -9.52 -14.27
CA VAL A 137 7.38 -9.45 -14.49
C VAL A 137 7.79 -10.68 -15.31
N PRO A 138 8.50 -10.52 -16.43
CA PRO A 138 8.95 -11.64 -17.23
C PRO A 138 9.79 -12.61 -16.39
N GLU A 139 9.52 -13.90 -16.53
CA GLU A 139 10.26 -14.93 -15.81
C GLU A 139 11.75 -14.87 -16.17
N PRO A 140 12.65 -15.26 -15.25
CA PRO A 140 14.09 -15.33 -15.54
C PRO A 140 14.41 -16.13 -16.81
N GLU A 141 13.61 -17.17 -17.09
CA GLU A 141 13.73 -17.99 -18.29
C GLU A 141 13.47 -17.19 -19.56
N THR A 142 12.55 -16.22 -19.56
CA THR A 142 12.29 -15.35 -20.73
C THR A 142 13.52 -14.49 -21.06
N TYR A 143 14.20 -13.98 -20.03
CA TYR A 143 15.48 -13.29 -20.21
C TYR A 143 16.59 -14.24 -20.66
N GLY A 144 16.62 -15.47 -20.12
CA GLY A 144 17.51 -16.53 -20.58
C GLY A 144 17.32 -16.87 -22.06
N MET A 145 16.08 -16.98 -22.51
CA MET A 145 15.70 -17.24 -23.91
C MET A 145 16.05 -16.06 -24.82
N LEU A 146 15.86 -14.82 -24.35
CA LEU A 146 16.32 -13.63 -25.07
C LEU A 146 17.84 -13.65 -25.26
N LEU A 147 18.60 -13.87 -24.19
CA LEU A 147 20.06 -13.96 -24.23
C LEU A 147 20.54 -15.12 -25.10
N ALA A 148 19.88 -16.27 -25.01
CA ALA A 148 20.16 -17.42 -25.87
C ALA A 148 19.92 -17.07 -27.34
N GLY A 149 18.79 -16.43 -27.66
CA GLY A 149 18.48 -15.93 -29.00
C GLY A 149 19.54 -14.95 -29.52
N LEU A 150 19.97 -13.99 -28.69
CA LEU A 150 21.04 -13.05 -29.03
C LEU A 150 22.39 -13.76 -29.24
N GLY A 151 22.70 -14.78 -28.43
CA GLY A 151 23.89 -15.60 -28.58
C GLY A 151 23.93 -16.34 -29.91
N VAL A 152 22.81 -16.93 -30.33
CA VAL A 152 22.66 -17.59 -31.64
C VAL A 152 22.85 -16.59 -32.78
N LEU A 153 22.19 -15.42 -32.70
CA LEU A 153 22.33 -14.36 -33.71
C LEU A 153 23.77 -13.85 -33.83
N GLY A 154 24.45 -13.65 -32.70
CA GLY A 154 25.86 -13.26 -32.67
C GLY A 154 26.78 -14.31 -33.32
N MET A 155 26.52 -15.60 -33.09
CA MET A 155 27.28 -16.69 -33.73
C MET A 155 27.06 -16.70 -35.25
N VAL A 156 25.83 -16.54 -35.72
CA VAL A 156 25.51 -16.48 -37.16
C VAL A 156 26.17 -15.28 -37.83
N ALA A 157 26.12 -14.10 -37.20
CA ALA A 157 26.77 -12.89 -37.70
C ALA A 157 28.30 -13.05 -37.79
N ARG A 158 28.93 -13.73 -36.82
CA ARG A 158 30.37 -14.04 -36.87
C ARG A 158 30.73 -14.96 -38.04
N ARG A 159 29.92 -15.99 -38.31
CA ARG A 159 30.16 -16.91 -39.45
C ARG A 159 30.12 -16.18 -40.78
N ARG A 160 29.16 -15.26 -40.96
CA ARG A 160 29.04 -14.44 -42.17
C ARG A 160 30.22 -13.49 -42.44
N LYS A 161 30.97 -13.09 -41.41
CA LYS A 161 32.18 -12.26 -41.58
C LYS A 161 33.44 -13.05 -41.94
N LEU A 162 33.43 -14.36 -41.70
CA LEU A 162 34.54 -15.27 -41.96
C LEU A 162 34.43 -15.96 -43.34
N SER A 163 33.30 -15.77 -44.03
CA SER A 163 33.04 -16.18 -45.42
C SER A 163 33.12 -14.97 -46.33
#